data_AF-A0A351YAQ7-F1
#
_entry.id   AF-A0A351YAQ7-F1
#
_cell.length_a   1.000
_cell.length_b   1.000
_cell.length_c   1.000
_cell.angle_alpha   90.00
_cell.angle_beta   90.00
_cell.angle_gamma   90.00
#
_symmetry.space_group_name_H-M   'P 1'
#
loop_
_entity.id
_entity.type
_entity.pdbx_description
1 polymer ?
#
loop_
_entity_poly.entity_id
_entity_poly.type
_entity_poly.pdbx_seq_one_letter_code
_entity_poly.pdbx_strand_id
1 'polypeptide(L)'
;FPMNPKPEMFVESKRKSHPRNKVILNVLYKRKDVEMFGSGFKKAFSSCKERDVKFGYETNEDGFSFVFYRRNDTINIPRIGTLNTLGKLLLKDRKVLESLMENPNRTKVSIASRIGIGTRTVQRC
;
A
#
# COMPACT_ATOMS: atom_id res chain seq x y z
N PHE A 1 -20.72 -17.24 -0.73
CA PHE A 1 -20.54 -17.97 0.56
C PHE A 1 -21.91 -18.56 0.95
N PRO A 2 -22.05 -19.65 1.73
CA PRO A 2 -23.38 -19.99 2.29
C PRO A 2 -23.82 -18.88 3.27
N MET A 3 -25.11 -18.57 3.30
CA MET A 3 -25.77 -17.39 3.92
C MET A 3 -24.97 -16.65 5.01
N ASN A 4 -24.60 -15.40 4.70
CA ASN A 4 -24.03 -14.33 5.55
C ASN A 4 -23.12 -14.74 6.72
N PRO A 5 -21.94 -15.34 6.48
CA PRO A 5 -20.96 -15.59 7.54
C PRO A 5 -20.29 -14.28 7.98
N LYS A 6 -20.34 -13.94 9.27
CA LYS A 6 -19.48 -12.87 9.81
C LYS A 6 -18.02 -13.32 9.85
N PRO A 7 -17.04 -12.45 9.56
CA PRO A 7 -15.62 -12.78 9.61
C PRO A 7 -15.15 -13.29 10.98
N GLU A 8 -15.75 -12.81 12.07
CA GLU A 8 -15.49 -13.25 13.45
C GLU A 8 -15.67 -14.75 13.64
N MET A 9 -16.67 -15.35 12.96
CA MET A 9 -16.95 -16.78 13.04
C MET A 9 -15.79 -17.65 12.53
N PHE A 10 -14.95 -17.12 11.63
CA PHE A 10 -13.76 -17.80 11.14
C PHE A 10 -12.56 -17.60 12.07
N VAL A 11 -12.47 -16.44 12.73
CA VAL A 11 -11.42 -16.12 13.72
C VAL A 11 -11.57 -16.99 14.97
N GLU A 12 -12.81 -17.17 15.44
CA GLU A 12 -13.16 -17.99 16.61
C GLU A 12 -13.08 -19.50 16.35
N SER A 13 -12.61 -19.93 15.17
CA SER A 13 -12.53 -21.34 14.74
C SER A 13 -13.88 -22.07 14.65
N LYS A 14 -15.01 -21.34 14.67
CA LYS A 14 -16.37 -21.92 14.57
C LYS A 14 -16.71 -22.42 13.16
N ARG A 15 -16.04 -21.90 12.12
CA ARG A 15 -16.14 -22.39 10.74
C ARG A 15 -14.77 -22.52 10.07
N LYS A 16 -14.60 -23.58 9.28
CA LYS A 16 -13.42 -23.77 8.42
C LYS A 16 -13.53 -22.88 7.17
N SER A 17 -12.40 -22.37 6.72
CA SER A 17 -12.34 -21.67 5.43
C SER A 17 -12.45 -22.69 4.30
N HIS A 18 -13.41 -22.50 3.40
CA HIS A 18 -13.65 -23.38 2.25
C HIS A 18 -13.18 -22.67 0.96
N PRO A 19 -12.08 -23.14 0.34
CA PRO A 19 -11.58 -22.50 -0.87
C PRO A 19 -12.45 -22.81 -2.08
N ARG A 20 -12.72 -21.79 -2.89
CA ARG A 20 -13.51 -21.91 -4.12
C ARG A 20 -12.79 -22.75 -5.19
N ASN A 21 -11.47 -22.58 -5.31
CA ASN A 21 -10.64 -23.34 -6.24
C ASN A 21 -9.46 -23.99 -5.49
N LYS A 22 -9.54 -25.32 -5.32
CA LYS A 22 -8.51 -26.10 -4.62
C LYS A 22 -7.19 -26.20 -5.40
N VAL A 23 -7.23 -26.12 -6.72
CA VAL A 23 -6.04 -26.29 -7.58
C VAL A 23 -5.14 -25.07 -7.50
N ILE A 24 -5.68 -23.87 -7.74
CA ILE A 24 -4.95 -22.59 -7.61
C ILE A 24 -4.29 -22.52 -6.24
N LEU A 25 -5.07 -22.89 -5.24
CA LEU A 25 -4.65 -22.79 -3.88
C LEU A 25 -3.55 -23.77 -3.49
N ASN A 26 -3.61 -25.01 -3.98
CA ASN A 26 -2.53 -25.98 -3.78
C ASN A 26 -1.22 -25.48 -4.41
N VAL A 27 -1.28 -24.80 -5.55
CA VAL A 27 -0.11 -24.18 -6.17
C VAL A 27 0.46 -23.09 -5.26
N LEU A 28 -0.38 -22.17 -4.77
CA LEU A 28 0.05 -21.10 -3.85
C LEU A 28 0.64 -21.65 -2.54
N TYR A 29 0.02 -22.69 -1.97
CA TYR A 29 0.50 -23.33 -0.76
C TYR A 29 1.87 -24.01 -0.97
N LYS A 30 2.03 -24.78 -2.06
CA LYS A 30 3.30 -25.42 -2.42
C LYS A 30 4.41 -24.39 -2.69
N ARG A 31 4.05 -23.22 -3.24
CA ARG A 31 4.97 -22.09 -3.45
C ARG A 31 5.31 -21.33 -2.17
N LYS A 32 4.62 -21.62 -1.05
CA LYS A 32 4.71 -20.89 0.22
C LYS A 32 4.24 -19.44 0.15
N ASP A 33 3.40 -19.11 -0.85
CA ASP A 33 2.79 -17.79 -0.97
C ASP A 33 1.65 -17.60 0.05
N VAL A 34 1.05 -18.70 0.51
CA VAL A 34 -0.05 -18.69 1.48
C VAL A 34 0.10 -19.81 2.51
N GLU A 35 -0.45 -19.60 3.71
CA GLU A 35 -0.50 -20.62 4.77
C GLU A 35 -1.69 -21.58 4.63
N MET A 36 -1.69 -22.64 5.45
CA MET A 36 -2.80 -23.58 5.56
C MET A 36 -4.10 -22.88 6.01
N PHE A 37 -5.24 -23.31 5.48
CA PHE A 37 -6.55 -22.67 5.66
C PHE A 37 -6.91 -22.37 7.11
N GLY A 38 -7.50 -21.19 7.32
CA GLY A 38 -8.16 -20.83 8.58
C GLY A 38 -7.32 -19.97 9.53
N SER A 39 -5.99 -19.93 9.40
CA SER A 39 -5.14 -19.06 10.24
C SER A 39 -5.14 -17.60 9.78
N GLY A 40 -5.37 -17.34 8.48
CA GLY A 40 -5.21 -16.02 7.88
C GLY A 40 -6.08 -14.95 8.54
N PHE A 41 -7.35 -15.25 8.82
CA PHE A 41 -8.25 -14.31 9.49
C PHE A 41 -7.78 -14.00 10.92
N LYS A 42 -7.40 -15.02 11.68
CA LYS A 42 -6.90 -14.85 13.06
C LYS A 42 -5.63 -14.00 13.08
N LYS A 43 -4.70 -14.23 12.16
CA LYS A 43 -3.46 -13.45 12.03
C LYS A 43 -3.71 -12.01 11.64
N ALA A 44 -4.63 -11.76 10.70
CA ALA A 44 -4.99 -10.41 10.31
C ALA A 44 -5.56 -9.63 11.50
N PHE A 45 -6.51 -10.23 12.24
CA PHE A 45 -7.14 -9.60 13.40
C PHE A 45 -6.14 -9.36 14.54
N SER A 46 -5.30 -10.35 14.87
CA SER A 46 -4.28 -10.19 15.91
C SER A 46 -3.28 -9.10 15.55
N SER A 47 -2.82 -9.06 14.30
CA SER A 47 -1.88 -8.05 13.81
C SER A 47 -2.46 -6.63 13.86
N CYS A 48 -3.75 -6.48 13.52
CA CYS A 48 -4.42 -5.19 13.61
C CYS A 48 -4.61 -4.75 15.07
N LYS A 49 -4.97 -5.68 15.96
CA LYS A 49 -5.13 -5.42 17.39
C LYS A 49 -3.81 -5.04 18.06
N GLU A 50 -2.72 -5.75 17.75
CA GLU A 50 -1.37 -5.46 18.27
C GLU A 50 -0.86 -4.08 17.84
N ARG A 51 -1.21 -3.64 16.62
CA ARG A 51 -0.74 -2.37 16.05
C ARG A 51 -1.71 -1.23 16.25
N ASP A 52 -2.82 -1.43 16.96
CA ASP A 52 -3.91 -0.46 17.11
C ASP A 52 -4.36 0.13 15.75
N VAL A 53 -4.54 -0.76 14.77
CA VAL A 53 -5.07 -0.40 13.45
C VAL A 53 -6.58 -0.54 13.53
N LYS A 54 -7.31 0.54 13.24
CA LYS A 54 -8.76 0.50 13.15
C LYS A 54 -9.15 -0.31 11.90
N PHE A 55 -9.95 -1.36 12.09
CA PHE A 55 -10.47 -2.19 11.02
C PHE A 55 -11.94 -2.52 11.27
N GLY A 56 -12.64 -2.92 10.22
CA GLY A 56 -14.04 -3.34 10.23
C GLY A 56 -14.33 -4.28 9.06
N TYR A 57 -15.61 -4.56 8.84
CA TYR A 57 -16.04 -5.39 7.73
C TYR A 57 -17.44 -4.99 7.28
N GLU A 58 -17.72 -5.20 6.00
CA GLU A 58 -19.01 -4.97 5.37
C GLU A 58 -19.52 -6.29 4.82
N THR A 59 -20.79 -6.61 5.04
CA THR A 59 -21.41 -7.85 4.54
C THR A 59 -22.20 -7.52 3.28
N ASN A 60 -21.97 -8.27 2.21
CA ASN A 60 -22.66 -8.16 0.93
C ASN A 60 -23.34 -9.49 0.60
N GLU A 61 -24.23 -9.50 -0.40
CA GLU A 61 -24.97 -10.72 -0.81
C GLU A 61 -24.04 -11.90 -1.13
N ASP A 62 -22.87 -11.61 -1.68
CA ASP A 62 -21.88 -12.62 -2.05
C ASP A 62 -20.92 -13.04 -0.92
N GLY A 63 -20.92 -12.36 0.23
CA GLY A 63 -19.97 -12.60 1.33
C GLY A 63 -19.69 -11.37 2.20
N PHE A 64 -18.41 -11.08 2.45
CA PHE A 64 -18.01 -9.91 3.22
C PHE A 64 -16.68 -9.35 2.71
N SER A 65 -16.47 -8.06 2.94
CA SER A 65 -15.25 -7.30 2.62
C SER A 65 -14.61 -6.79 3.91
N PHE A 66 -13.28 -6.77 3.97
CA PHE A 66 -12.57 -6.10 5.06
C PHE A 66 -12.37 -4.63 4.75
N VAL A 67 -12.56 -3.79 5.77
CA VAL A 67 -12.33 -2.36 5.70
C VAL A 67 -11.20 -2.03 6.66
N PHE A 68 -10.08 -1.55 6.14
CA PHE A 68 -8.98 -1.04 6.95
C PHE A 68 -9.02 0.49 6.93
N TYR A 69 -9.18 1.10 8.10
CA TYR A 69 -9.20 2.55 8.20
C TYR A 69 -7.77 3.05 8.28
N ARG A 70 -7.33 3.76 7.24
CA ARG A 70 -6.05 4.47 7.28
C ARG A 70 -6.16 5.55 8.35
N ARG A 71 -5.22 5.58 9.30
CA ARG A 71 -5.13 6.71 10.23
C ARG A 71 -4.79 7.96 9.41
N ASN A 72 -5.59 8.99 9.62
CA ASN A 72 -5.36 10.32 9.07
C ASN A 72 -4.31 11.11 9.87
N ASP A 73 -3.55 10.43 10.74
CA ASP A 73 -2.26 10.91 11.19
C ASP A 73 -1.60 11.44 9.93
N THR A 74 -1.24 12.72 9.92
CA THR A 74 -0.33 13.26 8.92
C THR A 74 0.82 12.30 8.90
N ILE A 75 0.80 11.37 7.95
CA ILE A 75 1.89 10.44 7.80
C ILE A 75 2.97 11.43 7.41
N ASN A 76 3.86 11.73 8.35
CA ASN A 76 5.26 11.82 8.04
C ASN A 76 5.51 10.48 7.37
N ILE A 77 5.16 10.38 6.08
CA ILE A 77 5.42 9.23 5.26
C ILE A 77 6.92 9.13 5.47
N PRO A 78 7.46 8.12 6.19
CA PRO A 78 8.82 7.78 5.86
C PRO A 78 8.66 7.42 4.38
N ARG A 79 9.15 8.28 3.46
CA ARG A 79 9.08 8.05 2.03
C ARG A 79 9.83 6.74 1.78
N ILE A 80 9.13 5.63 2.00
CA ILE A 80 9.52 4.26 1.71
C ILE A 80 8.91 3.96 0.33
N GLY A 81 9.02 4.92 -0.57
CA GLY A 81 10.03 4.87 -1.62
C GLY A 81 10.65 6.26 -1.69
N THR A 82 11.97 6.38 -1.65
CA THR A 82 12.75 7.60 -1.93
C THR A 82 12.92 8.72 -0.87
N LEU A 83 13.05 8.44 0.44
CA LEU A 83 13.73 9.40 1.36
C LEU A 83 15.24 9.17 1.49
N ASN A 84 15.72 7.95 1.23
CA ASN A 84 17.17 7.69 1.13
C ASN A 84 17.78 8.31 -0.14
N THR A 85 16.97 8.87 -1.05
CA THR A 85 17.43 9.62 -2.23
C THR A 85 17.43 11.12 -2.05
N LEU A 86 16.84 11.71 -1.00
CA LEU A 86 17.08 13.15 -0.74
C LEU A 86 18.53 13.41 -0.32
N GLY A 87 19.16 12.44 0.35
CA GLY A 87 20.62 12.44 0.58
C GLY A 87 21.46 12.09 -0.65
N LYS A 88 20.83 11.64 -1.74
CA LYS A 88 21.46 11.23 -3.01
C LYS A 88 20.99 12.09 -4.20
N LEU A 89 20.27 13.17 -3.92
CA LEU A 89 19.76 14.06 -4.94
C LEU A 89 20.91 14.95 -5.40
N LEU A 90 21.19 15.01 -6.70
CA LEU A 90 22.26 15.87 -7.18
C LEU A 90 21.87 17.33 -6.90
N LEU A 91 22.86 18.21 -6.70
CA LEU A 91 22.61 19.65 -6.48
C LEU A 91 21.70 20.28 -7.56
N LYS A 92 21.69 19.72 -8.77
CA LYS A 92 20.86 20.15 -9.90
C LYS A 92 19.39 19.76 -9.72
N ASP A 93 19.13 18.53 -9.32
CA ASP A 93 17.78 18.01 -9.08
C ASP A 93 17.07 18.80 -7.97
N ARG A 94 17.83 19.21 -6.93
CA ARG A 94 17.30 20.05 -5.85
C ARG A 94 16.87 21.43 -6.33
N LYS A 95 17.68 22.07 -7.18
CA LYS A 95 17.34 23.38 -7.78
C LYS A 95 16.13 23.29 -8.71
N VAL A 96 15.97 22.17 -9.41
CA VAL A 96 14.78 21.90 -10.24
C VAL A 96 13.54 21.78 -9.35
N LEU A 97 13.63 21.00 -8.27
CA LEU A 97 12.56 20.86 -7.29
C LEU A 97 12.16 22.20 -6.66
N GLU A 98 13.12 23.01 -6.21
CA GLU A 98 12.88 24.35 -5.66
C GLU A 98 12.15 25.25 -6.68
N SER A 99 12.53 25.19 -7.96
CA SER A 99 11.85 25.95 -9.02
C SER A 99 10.41 25.51 -9.28
N LEU A 100 10.12 24.21 -9.13
CA LEU A 100 8.77 23.66 -9.26
C LEU A 100 7.91 23.93 -8.03
N MET A 101 8.52 23.97 -6.84
CA MET A 101 7.83 24.33 -5.60
C MET A 101 7.37 25.78 -5.60
N GLU A 102 8.18 26.70 -6.18
CA GLU A 102 7.77 28.10 -6.35
C GLU A 102 6.63 28.26 -7.36
N ASN A 103 6.66 27.51 -8.46
CA ASN A 103 5.69 27.65 -9.55
C ASN A 103 5.50 26.30 -10.27
N PRO A 104 4.43 25.55 -9.96
CA PRO A 104 4.20 24.20 -10.51
C PRO A 104 4.03 24.16 -12.04
N ASN A 105 3.60 25.28 -12.64
CA ASN A 105 3.33 25.38 -14.08
C ASN A 105 4.54 25.88 -14.90
N ARG A 106 5.75 25.97 -14.31
CA ARG A 106 6.95 26.38 -15.06
C ARG A 106 7.28 25.37 -16.15
N THR A 107 7.55 25.87 -17.34
CA THR A 107 8.01 25.05 -18.46
C THR A 107 9.46 24.62 -18.28
N LYS A 108 9.81 23.43 -18.78
CA LYS A 108 11.19 22.89 -18.74
C LYS A 108 12.25 23.83 -19.31
N VAL A 109 11.91 24.66 -20.30
CA VAL A 109 12.80 25.66 -20.90
C VAL A 109 13.12 26.78 -19.91
N SER A 110 12.11 27.30 -19.21
CA SER A 110 12.28 28.33 -18.18
C SER A 110 13.16 27.83 -17.02
N ILE A 111 12.96 26.58 -16.60
CA ILE A 111 13.76 25.93 -15.55
C ILE A 111 15.22 25.76 -15.99
N ALA A 112 15.43 25.31 -17.24
CA ALA A 112 16.75 25.15 -17.83
C ALA A 112 17.53 26.48 -17.88
N SER A 113 16.89 27.55 -18.36
CA SER A 113 17.49 28.90 -18.43
C SER A 113 17.82 29.46 -17.05
N ARG A 114 16.98 29.21 -16.04
CA ARG A 114 17.19 29.71 -14.67
C ARG A 114 18.34 29.00 -13.95
N ILE A 115 18.48 27.70 -14.15
CA ILE A 115 19.46 26.86 -13.44
C ILE A 115 20.79 26.76 -14.23
N GLY A 116 20.81 27.12 -15.51
CA GLY A 116 21.98 27.02 -16.38
C GLY A 116 22.28 25.58 -16.79
N ILE A 117 21.25 24.75 -16.98
CA ILE A 117 21.38 23.33 -17.38
C ILE A 117 20.61 23.07 -18.68
N GLY A 118 21.02 22.02 -19.41
CA GLY A 118 20.33 21.65 -20.65
C GLY A 118 18.89 21.19 -20.39
N THR A 119 17.99 21.46 -21.34
CA THR A 119 16.57 21.04 -21.25
C THR A 119 16.41 19.53 -21.11
N ARG A 120 17.31 18.73 -21.71
CA ARG A 120 17.37 17.26 -21.55
C ARG A 120 17.79 16.83 -20.16
N THR A 121 18.56 17.64 -19.44
CA THR A 121 18.95 17.38 -18.05
C THR A 121 17.75 17.59 -17.14
N VAL A 122 17.01 18.69 -17.29
CA VAL A 122 15.77 18.96 -16.54
C VAL A 122 14.74 17.83 -16.67
N GLN A 123 14.64 17.20 -17.84
CA GLN A 123 13.73 16.08 -18.07
C GLN A 123 14.18 14.75 -17.41
N ARG A 124 15.47 14.61 -17.10
CA ARG A 124 16.05 13.39 -16.50
C ARG A 124 16.18 13.49 -14.98
N CYS A 125 16.14 14.70 -14.44
CA CYS A 125 15.98 14.99 -13.01
C CYS A 125 14.60 14.52 -12.54
#